data_AF-A0A2U8QXR7-F1
#
_entry.id   AF-A0A2U8QXR7-F1
#
_cell.length_a   1.000
_cell.length_b   1.000
_cell.length_c   1.000
_cell.angle_alpha   90.00
_cell.angle_beta   90.00
_cell.angle_gamma   90.00
#
_symmetry.space_group_name_H-M   'P 1'
#
loop_
_entity.id
_entity.type
_entity.pdbx_description
1 polymer ?
#
loop_
_entity_poly.entity_id
_entity_poly.type
_entity_poly.pdbx_seq_one_letter_code
_entity_poly.pdbx_strand_id
1 'polypeptide(L)'
;MKKITFVLIFLFLNVYSQFKLNYTDIQLEYRNHYTHKNYFEVSKIINENEEEYADFIFSKKDSSLVSIHFKKSKGYSGIDAKKLINKFIVDFSPTKVKTWENWSLYYDEKNKILLIKAFENYSSEKIKEINITIDSEIISNMLLNLFNSGINFNK
;
A
#
# COMPACT_ATOMS: atom_id res chain seq x y z
N MET A 1 20.83 24.88 29.10
CA MET A 1 20.68 24.30 27.75
C MET A 1 19.37 23.50 27.67
N LYS A 2 18.25 24.12 27.27
CA LYS A 2 16.91 23.48 27.23
C LYS A 2 16.11 23.74 25.93
N LYS A 3 16.76 24.23 24.87
CA LYS A 3 16.08 24.60 23.60
C LYS A 3 16.18 23.52 22.49
N ILE A 4 17.07 22.53 22.64
CA ILE A 4 17.33 21.52 21.61
C ILE A 4 16.28 20.39 21.63
N THR A 5 15.66 20.11 22.78
CA THR A 5 14.69 19.02 22.94
C THR A 5 13.37 19.27 22.19
N PHE A 6 12.96 20.53 22.03
CA PHE A 6 11.68 20.87 21.37
C PHE A 6 11.71 20.68 19.85
N VAL A 7 12.87 20.89 19.22
CA VAL A 7 13.05 20.68 17.77
C VAL A 7 13.05 19.19 17.43
N LEU A 8 13.60 18.35 18.32
CA LEU A 8 13.55 16.89 18.17
C LEU A 8 12.12 16.35 18.26
N ILE A 9 11.28 16.85 19.18
CA ILE A 9 9.87 16.43 19.29
C ILE A 9 9.07 16.83 18.04
N PHE A 10 9.34 18.01 17.46
CA PHE A 10 8.71 18.44 16.21
C PHE A 10 9.14 17.60 14.99
N LEU A 11 10.37 17.08 14.98
CA LEU A 11 10.84 16.17 13.93
C LEU A 11 10.18 14.78 14.03
N PHE A 12 9.87 14.28 15.23
CA PHE A 12 9.13 13.02 15.39
C PHE A 12 7.64 13.13 15.03
N LEU A 13 7.02 14.30 15.16
CA LEU A 13 5.63 14.51 14.76
C LEU A 13 5.44 14.59 13.24
N ASN A 14 6.46 15.00 12.48
CA ASN A 14 6.39 15.07 11.02
C ASN A 14 6.52 13.70 10.33
N VAL A 15 6.92 12.65 11.03
CA VAL A 15 6.95 11.28 10.49
C VAL A 15 5.54 10.69 10.38
N TYR A 16 4.56 11.21 11.14
CA TYR A 16 3.19 10.69 11.17
C TYR A 16 2.22 11.34 10.17
N SER A 17 2.66 12.33 9.38
CA SER A 17 1.77 13.10 8.48
C SER A 17 1.90 12.71 6.99
N GLN A 18 2.31 11.48 6.67
CA GLN A 18 2.43 11.03 5.27
C GLN A 18 1.15 10.44 4.66
N PHE A 19 0.07 10.30 5.42
CA PHE A 19 -1.23 9.86 4.88
C PHE A 19 -2.20 11.03 4.80
N LYS A 20 -2.66 11.34 3.58
CA LYS A 20 -3.68 12.36 3.32
C LYS A 20 -5.10 11.90 3.68
N LEU A 21 -5.24 10.68 4.19
CA LEU A 21 -6.51 10.10 4.61
C LEU A 21 -6.62 10.12 6.13
N ASN A 22 -7.58 10.90 6.62
CA ASN A 22 -7.97 10.88 8.01
C ASN A 22 -8.65 9.53 8.29
N TYR A 23 -7.89 8.65 8.92
CA TYR A 23 -8.25 7.30 9.34
C TYR A 23 -9.62 7.24 10.06
N THR A 24 -9.93 8.22 10.90
CA THR A 24 -11.18 8.31 11.66
C THR A 24 -12.39 8.53 10.75
N ASP A 25 -12.22 9.29 9.67
CA ASP A 25 -13.31 9.64 8.75
C ASP A 25 -13.71 8.43 7.91
N ILE A 26 -12.74 7.62 7.45
CA ILE A 26 -13.01 6.37 6.73
C ILE A 26 -13.75 5.35 7.62
N GLN A 27 -13.38 5.26 8.90
CA GLN A 27 -14.01 4.32 9.84
C GLN A 27 -15.46 4.71 10.17
N LEU A 28 -15.77 6.00 10.23
CA LEU A 28 -17.12 6.50 10.49
C LEU A 28 -18.05 6.37 9.27
N GLU A 29 -17.49 6.46 8.06
CA GLU A 29 -18.26 6.56 6.82
C GLU A 29 -18.72 5.20 6.26
N TYR A 30 -18.02 4.09 6.52
CA TYR A 30 -18.30 2.80 5.86
C TYR A 30 -18.57 1.68 6.87
N ARG A 31 -19.80 1.14 6.88
CA ARG A 31 -20.28 0.08 7.81
C ARG A 31 -20.26 -1.35 7.24
N ASN A 32 -19.94 -1.53 5.96
CA ASN A 32 -19.92 -2.84 5.31
C ASN A 32 -18.50 -3.41 5.35
N HIS A 33 -18.26 -4.34 6.27
CA HIS A 33 -16.95 -4.92 6.50
C HIS A 33 -16.93 -6.42 6.21
N TYR A 34 -15.93 -6.87 5.45
CA TYR A 34 -15.52 -8.27 5.50
C TYR A 34 -14.51 -8.43 6.64
N THR A 35 -14.69 -9.44 7.50
CA THR A 35 -13.87 -9.58 8.71
C THR A 35 -13.13 -10.91 8.74
N HIS A 36 -11.80 -10.86 8.83
CA HIS A 36 -10.93 -12.00 9.12
C HIS A 36 -10.52 -12.00 10.59
N LYS A 37 -9.83 -13.05 11.06
CA LYS A 37 -9.44 -13.19 12.48
C LYS A 37 -8.68 -11.97 13.02
N ASN A 38 -7.73 -11.45 12.24
CA ASN A 38 -6.84 -10.36 12.66
C ASN A 38 -7.10 -9.03 11.93
N TYR A 39 -7.94 -9.01 10.89
CA TYR A 39 -8.12 -7.86 10.02
C TYR A 39 -9.60 -7.61 9.72
N PHE A 40 -9.94 -6.36 9.43
CA PHE A 40 -11.20 -6.02 8.78
C PHE A 40 -10.92 -5.23 7.51
N GLU A 41 -11.76 -5.43 6.50
CA GLU A 41 -11.62 -4.86 5.17
C GLU A 41 -12.82 -3.94 4.89
N VAL A 42 -12.54 -2.79 4.30
CA VAL A 42 -13.53 -1.83 3.80
C VAL A 42 -13.35 -1.71 2.30
N SER A 43 -14.30 -2.25 1.54
CA SER A 43 -14.31 -2.13 0.08
C SER A 43 -15.08 -0.87 -0.35
N LYS A 44 -14.49 -0.08 -1.23
CA LYS A 44 -15.12 1.10 -1.85
C LYS A 44 -15.10 0.96 -3.36
N ILE A 45 -16.28 1.07 -3.98
CA ILE A 45 -16.35 1.23 -5.43
C ILE A 45 -15.95 2.67 -5.76
N ILE A 46 -14.87 2.83 -6.52
CA ILE A 46 -14.38 4.13 -6.99
C ILE A 46 -15.11 4.52 -8.27
N ASN A 47 -15.34 3.55 -9.17
CA ASN A 47 -16.06 3.76 -10.42
C ASN A 47 -16.76 2.46 -10.84
N GLU A 48 -18.09 2.44 -10.76
CA GLU A 48 -18.92 1.28 -11.12
C GLU A 48 -18.80 0.91 -12.61
N ASN A 49 -18.71 1.90 -13.51
CA ASN A 49 -18.66 1.67 -14.95
C ASN A 49 -17.35 1.02 -15.42
N GLU A 50 -16.28 1.25 -14.67
CA GLU A 50 -14.95 0.71 -14.99
C GLU A 50 -14.54 -0.43 -14.07
N GLU A 51 -15.47 -0.88 -13.21
CA GLU A 51 -15.23 -1.91 -12.19
C GLU A 51 -13.95 -1.61 -11.42
N GLU A 52 -13.87 -0.37 -10.92
CA GLU A 52 -12.74 0.13 -10.13
C GLU A 52 -13.08 0.08 -8.65
N TYR A 53 -12.25 -0.64 -7.89
CA TYR A 53 -12.44 -0.91 -6.47
C TYR A 53 -11.17 -0.53 -5.69
N ALA A 54 -11.38 -0.13 -4.43
CA ALA A 54 -10.33 0.00 -3.44
C ALA A 54 -10.75 -0.70 -2.14
N ASP A 55 -9.93 -1.66 -1.71
CA ASP A 55 -10.07 -2.36 -0.45
C ASP A 55 -9.07 -1.79 0.55
N PHE A 56 -9.57 -1.27 1.66
CA PHE A 56 -8.79 -0.75 2.76
C PHE A 56 -8.76 -1.78 3.88
N ILE A 57 -7.58 -2.31 4.18
CA ILE A 57 -7.39 -3.38 5.15
C ILE A 57 -6.82 -2.80 6.43
N PHE A 58 -7.49 -3.07 7.55
CA PHE A 58 -7.14 -2.56 8.87
C PHE A 58 -6.87 -3.71 9.83
N SER A 59 -5.89 -3.52 10.72
CA SER A 59 -5.59 -4.44 11.82
C SER A 59 -6.66 -4.32 12.88
N LYS A 60 -7.21 -5.43 13.38
CA LYS A 60 -8.18 -5.40 14.50
C LYS A 60 -7.53 -5.07 15.85
N LYS A 61 -6.21 -5.26 15.98
CA LYS A 61 -5.49 -5.13 17.26
C LYS A 61 -5.42 -3.68 17.73
N ASP A 62 -5.07 -2.79 16.81
CA ASP A 62 -4.81 -1.37 17.01
C ASP A 62 -5.69 -0.50 16.09
N SER A 63 -6.57 -1.14 15.32
CA SER A 63 -7.46 -0.53 14.34
C SER A 63 -6.73 0.18 13.19
N SER A 64 -5.39 0.09 13.09
CA SER A 64 -4.61 0.88 12.12
C SER A 64 -4.73 0.36 10.69
N LEU A 65 -4.55 1.25 9.70
CA LEU A 65 -4.48 0.85 8.30
C LEU A 65 -3.21 0.03 8.07
N VAL A 66 -3.36 -1.11 7.41
CA VAL A 66 -2.28 -2.05 7.15
C VAL A 66 -1.95 -2.08 5.66
N SER A 67 -2.98 -2.06 4.82
CA SER A 67 -2.83 -2.13 3.37
C SER A 67 -3.99 -1.46 2.64
N ILE A 68 -3.72 -1.03 1.41
CA ILE A 68 -4.72 -0.58 0.44
C ILE A 68 -4.51 -1.36 -0.85
N HIS A 69 -5.56 -2.02 -1.33
CA HIS A 69 -5.55 -2.76 -2.58
C HIS A 69 -6.49 -2.09 -3.57
N PHE A 70 -5.95 -1.70 -4.73
CA PHE A 70 -6.71 -1.16 -5.85
C PHE A 70 -6.82 -2.20 -6.94
N LYS A 71 -8.01 -2.30 -7.53
CA LYS A 71 -8.31 -3.21 -8.63
C LYS A 71 -9.16 -2.52 -9.68
N LYS A 72 -8.81 -2.71 -10.95
CA LYS A 72 -9.59 -2.21 -12.09
C LYS A 72 -9.65 -3.26 -13.18
N SER A 73 -10.85 -3.66 -13.60
CA SER A 73 -11.02 -4.76 -14.55
C SER A 73 -10.32 -4.51 -15.89
N LYS A 74 -10.32 -3.25 -16.37
CA LYS A 74 -9.61 -2.84 -17.59
C LYS A 74 -8.18 -2.36 -17.35
N GLY A 75 -7.68 -2.44 -16.12
CA GLY A 75 -6.37 -1.93 -15.74
C GLY A 75 -6.23 -0.41 -15.77
N TYR A 76 -5.20 0.07 -15.08
CA TYR A 76 -4.73 1.44 -15.06
C TYR A 76 -3.64 1.63 -16.11
N SER A 77 -3.64 2.76 -16.79
CA SER A 77 -2.45 3.22 -17.49
C SER A 77 -1.32 3.50 -16.49
N GLY A 78 -0.05 3.45 -16.92
CA GLY A 78 1.07 3.78 -16.04
C GLY A 78 0.97 5.18 -15.42
N ILE A 79 0.41 6.15 -16.16
CA ILE A 79 0.20 7.53 -15.69
C ILE A 79 -0.90 7.56 -14.61
N ASP A 80 -2.03 6.89 -14.83
CA ASP A 80 -3.14 6.89 -13.88
C ASP A 80 -2.78 6.12 -12.61
N ALA A 81 -2.09 4.98 -12.76
CA ALA A 81 -1.52 4.24 -11.63
C ALA A 81 -0.59 5.12 -10.80
N LYS A 82 0.30 5.91 -11.44
CA LYS A 82 1.22 6.82 -10.75
C LYS A 82 0.46 7.93 -10.02
N LYS A 83 -0.54 8.55 -10.65
CA LYS A 83 -1.40 9.55 -10.00
C LYS A 83 -2.13 8.97 -8.79
N LEU A 84 -2.65 7.74 -8.93
CA LEU A 84 -3.33 7.03 -7.86
C LEU A 84 -2.37 6.78 -6.70
N ILE A 85 -1.20 6.18 -6.94
CA ILE A 85 -0.18 5.93 -5.91
C ILE A 85 0.19 7.23 -5.17
N ASN A 86 0.48 8.30 -5.91
CA ASN A 86 0.86 9.60 -5.35
C ASN A 86 -0.26 10.28 -4.52
N LYS A 87 -1.51 9.84 -4.67
CA LYS A 87 -2.62 10.31 -3.84
C LYS A 87 -2.54 9.76 -2.41
N PHE A 88 -1.98 8.56 -2.24
CA PHE A 88 -1.95 7.84 -0.97
C PHE A 88 -0.58 7.83 -0.31
N ILE A 89 0.50 7.83 -1.10
CA ILE A 89 1.87 7.87 -0.59
C ILE A 89 2.57 9.09 -1.17
N VAL A 90 3.06 9.96 -0.30
CA VAL A 90 3.95 11.06 -0.66
C VAL A 90 5.40 10.59 -0.46
N ASP A 91 6.30 10.92 -1.39
CA ASP A 91 7.74 10.63 -1.32
C ASP A 91 8.13 9.14 -1.30
N PHE A 92 7.37 8.28 -1.99
CA PHE A 92 7.74 6.87 -2.20
C PHE A 92 9.05 6.77 -3.01
N SER A 93 10.09 6.24 -2.39
CA SER A 93 11.43 6.12 -2.99
C SER A 93 11.97 4.70 -2.76
N PRO A 94 11.68 3.75 -3.67
CA PRO A 94 12.01 2.35 -3.44
C PRO A 94 13.52 2.11 -3.42
N THR A 95 14.00 1.43 -2.38
CA THR A 95 15.40 1.02 -2.22
C THR A 95 15.64 -0.43 -2.68
N LYS A 96 14.59 -1.26 -2.70
CA LYS A 96 14.62 -2.63 -3.21
C LYS A 96 13.53 -2.84 -4.25
N VAL A 97 13.89 -3.45 -5.38
CA VAL A 97 12.96 -3.74 -6.48
C VAL A 97 13.14 -5.18 -6.93
N LYS A 98 12.04 -5.90 -7.12
CA LYS A 98 12.02 -7.24 -7.71
C LYS A 98 10.89 -7.34 -8.71
N THR A 99 11.19 -7.85 -9.89
CA THR A 99 10.23 -7.97 -10.99
C THR A 99 10.15 -9.42 -11.45
N TRP A 100 8.93 -9.85 -11.74
CA TRP A 100 8.56 -11.10 -12.39
C TRP A 100 7.72 -10.76 -13.62
N GLU A 101 7.34 -11.77 -14.40
CA GLU A 101 6.65 -11.59 -15.68
C GLU A 101 5.42 -10.68 -15.58
N ASN A 102 4.54 -10.93 -14.60
CA ASN A 102 3.29 -10.16 -14.43
C ASN A 102 3.24 -9.34 -13.13
N TRP A 103 4.37 -9.19 -12.43
CA TRP A 103 4.40 -8.56 -11.11
C TRP A 103 5.65 -7.72 -10.91
N SER A 104 5.51 -6.59 -10.24
CA SER A 104 6.66 -5.82 -9.73
C SER A 104 6.44 -5.46 -8.28
N LEU A 105 7.46 -5.68 -7.48
CA LEU A 105 7.52 -5.33 -6.08
C LEU A 105 8.57 -4.25 -5.88
N TYR A 106 8.18 -3.21 -5.15
CA TYR A 106 9.00 -2.07 -4.80
C TYR A 106 8.92 -1.88 -3.29
N TYR A 107 10.04 -1.87 -2.60
CA TYR A 107 10.12 -1.67 -1.16
C TYR A 107 10.96 -0.44 -0.84
N ASP A 108 10.36 0.48 -0.09
CA ASP A 108 11.01 1.66 0.47
C ASP A 108 11.35 1.38 1.93
N GLU A 109 12.63 1.10 2.21
CA GLU A 109 13.10 0.79 3.56
C GLU A 109 12.99 1.95 4.54
N LYS A 110 13.15 3.18 4.03
CA LYS A 110 13.14 4.40 4.86
C LYS A 110 11.74 4.64 5.42
N ASN A 111 10.74 4.58 4.55
CA ASN A 111 9.35 4.83 4.92
C ASN A 111 8.60 3.55 5.32
N LYS A 112 9.24 2.38 5.18
CA LYS A 112 8.67 1.05 5.43
C LYS A 112 7.38 0.80 4.62
N ILE A 113 7.43 1.10 3.33
CA ILE A 113 6.28 0.95 2.42
C ILE A 113 6.61 -0.10 1.38
N LEU A 114 5.72 -1.08 1.22
CA LEU A 114 5.77 -2.08 0.18
C LEU A 114 4.69 -1.79 -0.86
N LEU A 115 5.11 -1.65 -2.12
CA LEU A 115 4.22 -1.47 -3.27
C LEU A 115 4.35 -2.68 -4.18
N ILE A 116 3.24 -3.34 -4.47
CA ILE A 116 3.16 -4.43 -5.44
C ILE A 116 2.23 -4.00 -6.57
N LYS A 117 2.68 -4.21 -7.80
CA LYS A 117 1.90 -4.00 -9.02
C LYS A 117 1.70 -5.34 -9.71
N ALA A 118 0.46 -5.69 -10.02
CA ALA A 118 0.14 -6.79 -10.91
C ALA A 118 -0.23 -6.22 -12.28
N PHE A 119 0.39 -6.74 -13.33
CA PHE A 119 0.18 -6.27 -14.69
C PHE A 119 -0.83 -7.16 -15.41
N GLU A 120 -1.76 -6.55 -16.13
CA GLU A 120 -2.57 -7.24 -17.14
C GLU A 120 -1.71 -7.55 -18.37
N ASN A 121 -0.84 -6.60 -18.73
CA ASN A 121 0.16 -6.73 -19.78
C ASN A 121 1.38 -5.89 -19.39
N TYR A 122 2.50 -6.57 -19.15
CA TYR A 122 3.75 -5.94 -18.72
C TYR A 122 4.35 -5.03 -19.80
N SER A 123 4.33 -5.46 -21.07
CA SER A 123 4.89 -4.70 -22.19
C SER A 123 4.19 -3.37 -22.44
N SER A 124 2.89 -3.28 -22.15
CA SER A 124 2.11 -2.04 -22.25
C SER A 124 2.00 -1.28 -20.92
N GLU A 125 2.72 -1.71 -19.87
CA GLU A 125 2.63 -1.18 -18.50
C GLU A 125 1.19 -1.04 -17.98
N LYS A 126 0.30 -1.96 -18.40
CA LYS A 126 -1.10 -1.91 -18.03
C LYS A 126 -1.28 -2.63 -16.70
N ILE A 127 -1.54 -1.87 -15.66
CA ILE A 127 -1.53 -2.36 -14.27
C ILE A 127 -2.94 -2.75 -13.87
N LYS A 128 -3.20 -4.02 -13.59
CA LYS A 128 -4.52 -4.49 -13.16
C LYS A 128 -4.78 -4.20 -11.68
N GLU A 129 -3.76 -4.40 -10.86
CA GLU A 129 -3.86 -4.31 -9.41
C GLU A 129 -2.66 -3.59 -8.81
N ILE A 130 -2.92 -2.82 -7.76
CA ILE A 130 -1.90 -2.11 -6.98
C ILE A 130 -2.17 -2.41 -5.52
N ASN A 131 -1.22 -3.03 -4.83
CA ASN A 131 -1.27 -3.20 -3.38
C ASN A 131 -0.19 -2.33 -2.72
N ILE A 132 -0.62 -1.47 -1.81
CA ILE A 132 0.24 -0.70 -0.92
C ILE A 132 0.11 -1.31 0.48
N THR A 133 1.22 -1.77 1.05
CA THR A 133 1.27 -2.29 2.43
C THR A 133 2.22 -1.44 3.26
N ILE A 134 1.82 -1.09 4.48
CA ILE A 134 2.58 -0.24 5.42
C ILE A 134 2.83 -0.91 6.77
N ASP A 135 2.17 -2.04 7.04
CA ASP A 135 2.40 -2.81 8.25
C ASP A 135 3.76 -3.51 8.21
N SER A 136 4.64 -3.15 9.14
CA SER A 136 6.02 -3.66 9.15
C SER A 136 6.13 -5.16 9.41
N GLU A 137 5.18 -5.77 10.12
CA GLU A 137 5.17 -7.21 10.40
C GLU A 137 4.79 -7.98 9.14
N ILE A 138 3.71 -7.56 8.46
CA ILE A 138 3.30 -8.13 7.16
C ILE A 138 4.40 -7.94 6.13
N ILE A 139 4.96 -6.73 6.02
CA ILE A 139 6.04 -6.46 5.09
C ILE A 139 7.24 -7.37 5.40
N SER A 140 7.65 -7.50 6.66
CA SER A 140 8.77 -8.37 7.02
C SER A 140 8.50 -9.83 6.64
N ASN A 141 7.30 -10.33 6.89
CA ASN A 141 6.89 -11.69 6.50
C ASN A 141 6.87 -11.86 4.97
N MET A 142 6.31 -10.90 4.23
CA MET A 142 6.28 -10.91 2.77
C MET A 142 7.67 -10.82 2.16
N LEU A 143 8.52 -9.91 2.66
CA LEU A 143 9.88 -9.74 2.20
C LEU A 143 10.74 -10.97 2.52
N LEU A 144 10.61 -11.55 3.71
CA LEU A 144 11.30 -12.79 4.07
C LEU A 144 10.89 -13.93 3.12
N ASN A 145 9.60 -14.04 2.79
CA ASN A 145 9.12 -15.04 1.85
C ASN A 145 9.47 -14.75 0.37
N LEU A 146 9.69 -13.50 -0.03
CA LEU A 146 9.92 -13.13 -1.44
C LEU A 146 11.38 -12.82 -1.79
N PHE A 147 12.19 -12.41 -0.81
CA PHE A 147 13.61 -12.10 -0.98
C PHE A 147 14.54 -13.17 -0.38
N ASN A 148 14.18 -13.79 0.75
CA ASN A 148 15.02 -14.83 1.37
C ASN A 148 14.69 -16.24 0.88
N SER A 149 13.53 -16.43 0.26
CA SER A 149 13.27 -17.66 -0.47
C SER A 149 14.01 -17.58 -1.80
N GLY A 150 15.09 -18.38 -1.94
CA GLY A 150 15.70 -18.70 -3.23
C GLY A 150 14.76 -19.53 -4.11
N ILE A 151 13.45 -19.29 -4.06
CA ILE A 151 12.44 -19.98 -4.85
C ILE A 151 12.49 -19.37 -6.25
N ASN A 152 13.17 -20.09 -7.13
CA ASN A 152 13.07 -19.91 -8.57
C ASN A 152 11.60 -20.06 -8.98
N PHE A 153 10.96 -18.98 -9.37
CA PHE A 153 9.64 -18.99 -10.04
C PHE A 153 9.74 -19.45 -11.50
N ASN A 154 10.61 -20.41 -11.77
CA ASN A 154 10.64 -21.14 -13.03
C ASN A 154 10.09 -22.53 -12.77
N LYS A 155 8.78 -22.67 -12.95
CA LYS A 155 8.16 -23.86 -13.53
C LYS A 155 6.91 -23.46 -14.27
#